data_AF-A0AAN8Y714-F1
#
_entry.id   AF-A0AAN8Y714-F1
#
_cell.length_a   1.000
_cell.length_b   1.000
_cell.length_c   1.000
_cell.angle_alpha   90.00
_cell.angle_beta   90.00
_cell.angle_gamma   90.00
#
_symmetry.space_group_name_H-M   'P 1'
#
loop_
_entity.id
_entity.type
_entity.pdbx_description
1 polymer ?
#
loop_
_entity_poly.entity_id
_entity_poly.type
_entity_poly.pdbx_seq_one_letter_code
_entity_poly.pdbx_strand_id
1 'polypeptide(L)' 'MNKYCVNGFKFQTEAVSRNKKTNNSSVYIQGDVDGTGQTIEYYGVIQEIIEVRYSGWP' A
#
# COMPACT_ATOMS: atom_id res chain seq x y z
N MET A 1 -9.57 4.84 -13.60
CA MET A 1 -8.25 5.47 -13.36
C MET A 1 -7.63 4.68 -12.21
N ASN A 2 -6.69 3.77 -12.48
CA ASN A 2 -6.41 2.64 -11.56
C ASN A 2 -4.95 2.62 -11.07
N LYS A 3 -4.27 3.75 -11.16
CA LYS A 3 -2.89 3.96 -10.72
C LYS A 3 -2.82 5.36 -10.12
N TYR A 4 -2.26 5.47 -8.92
CA TYR A 4 -2.08 6.74 -8.24
C TYR A 4 -0.62 6.90 -7.85
N CYS A 5 -0.09 8.11 -8.05
CA CYS A 5 1.27 8.44 -7.65
C CYS A 5 1.18 9.57 -6.61
N VAL A 6 1.62 9.31 -5.39
CA VAL A 6 1.51 10.24 -4.27
C VAL A 6 2.82 10.24 -3.50
N ASN A 7 3.43 11.42 -3.35
CA ASN A 7 4.75 11.60 -2.72
C ASN A 7 5.85 10.65 -3.26
N GLY A 8 5.86 10.40 -4.58
CA GLY A 8 6.82 9.49 -5.21
C GLY A 8 6.46 8.00 -5.13
N PHE A 9 5.44 7.61 -4.37
CA PHE A 9 4.96 6.24 -4.26
C PHE A 9 3.86 5.94 -5.27
N LYS A 10 3.95 4.78 -5.93
CA LYS A 10 2.98 4.34 -6.93
C LYS A 10 2.10 3.22 -6.36
N PHE A 11 0.80 3.48 -6.30
CA PHE A 11 -0.22 2.52 -5.90
C PHE A 11 -0.98 2.04 -7.12
N GLN A 12 -1.17 0.72 -7.24
CA GLN A 12 -1.96 0.11 -8.31
C GLN A 12 -2.69 -1.10 -7.77
N THR A 13 -3.86 -1.39 -8.33
CA THR A 13 -4.60 -2.60 -7.97
C THR A 13 -3.92 -3.83 -8.58
N GLU A 14 -4.17 -5.01 -7.99
CA GLU A 14 -3.63 -6.29 -8.48
C GLU A 14 -3.96 -6.50 -9.96
N ALA A 15 -5.22 -6.27 -10.35
CA ALA A 15 -5.69 -6.41 -11.73
C ALA A 15 -4.84 -5.64 -12.75
N VAL A 16 -4.36 -4.45 -12.36
CA VAL A 16 -3.51 -3.59 -13.19
C VAL A 16 -2.06 -4.06 -13.22
N SER A 17 -1.62 -4.76 -12.19
CA SER A 17 -0.25 -5.27 -12.07
C SER A 17 0.00 -6.59 -12.81
N ARG A 18 -1.05 -7.38 -13.09
CA ARG A 18 -0.93 -8.74 -13.67
C ARG A 18 -0.12 -8.85 -14.95
N ASN A 19 -0.02 -7.77 -15.74
CA ASN A 19 0.71 -7.75 -17.02
C ASN A 19 1.92 -6.81 -17.00
N LYS A 20 2.45 -6.47 -15.83
CA LYS A 20 3.57 -5.56 -15.69
C LYS A 20 4.81 -6.25 -15.16
N LYS A 21 5.97 -5.72 -15.56
CA LYS A 21 7.28 -6.13 -15.03
C LYS A 21 7.40 -5.92 -13.51
N THR A 22 6.72 -4.93 -12.95
CA THR A 22 6.71 -4.66 -11.50
C THR A 22 5.30 -4.70 -10.94
N ASN A 23 5.14 -5.48 -9.87
CA ASN A 23 3.94 -5.53 -9.06
C ASN A 23 4.07 -4.55 -7.88
N ASN A 24 3.19 -3.54 -7.86
CA ASN A 24 3.12 -2.52 -6.80
C ASN A 24 1.71 -2.52 -6.19
N SER A 25 1.07 -3.69 -6.17
CA SER A 25 -0.22 -3.90 -5.49
C SER A 25 -0.03 -4.47 -4.09
N SER A 26 1.18 -4.89 -3.71
CA SER A 26 1.45 -5.39 -2.36
C SER A 26 1.50 -4.26 -1.33
N VAL A 27 0.98 -4.54 -0.14
CA VAL A 27 1.05 -3.66 1.04
C VAL A 27 1.72 -4.41 2.17
N TYR A 28 2.60 -3.71 2.88
CA TYR A 28 3.22 -4.15 4.12
C TYR A 28 2.75 -3.23 5.25
N ILE A 29 2.25 -3.82 6.32
CA ILE A 29 1.84 -3.11 7.53
C ILE A 29 2.53 -3.77 8.70
N GLN A 30 3.23 -2.97 9.50
CA GLN A 30 3.80 -3.40 10.76
C GLN A 30 2.89 -2.88 11.88
N GLY A 31 2.26 -3.81 12.61
CA GLY A 31 1.48 -3.50 13.81
C GLY A 31 2.30 -3.77 15.07
N ASP A 32 2.03 -3.01 16.12
CA ASP A 32 2.52 -3.30 17.46
C ASP A 32 1.47 -4.11 18.22
N VAL A 33 1.91 -5.15 18.92
CA VAL A 33 1.03 -5.99 19.75
C VAL A 33 0.93 -5.38 21.13
N ASP A 34 -0.23 -4.82 21.44
CA ASP A 34 -0.62 -4.41 22.79
C ASP A 34 0.40 -3.53 23.54
N GLY A 35 1.18 -2.70 22.84
CA GLY A 35 2.18 -1.81 23.45
C GLY A 35 3.44 -2.54 23.94
N THR A 36 3.64 -3.81 23.58
CA THR A 36 4.72 -4.66 24.10
C THR A 36 6.05 -4.47 23.35
N GLY A 37 6.05 -3.75 22.24
CA GLY A 37 7.20 -3.64 21.34
C GLY A 37 7.41 -4.88 20.46
N GLN A 38 6.55 -5.89 20.59
CA GLN A 38 6.51 -7.00 19.63
C GLN A 38 5.76 -6.56 18.37
N THR A 39 6.37 -6.82 17.22
CA THR A 39 5.85 -6.40 15.93
C THR A 39 5.21 -7.58 15.21
N ILE A 40 3.96 -7.42 14.77
CA ILE A 40 3.35 -8.35 13.81
C ILE A 40 3.40 -7.72 12.42
N GLU A 41 3.86 -8.52 11.47
CA GLU A 41 3.89 -8.16 10.06
C GLU A 41 2.63 -8.66 9.35
N TYR A 42 1.94 -7.75 8.68
CA TYR A 42 0.79 -8.06 7.84
C TYR A 42 1.14 -7.77 6.37
N TYR A 43 0.81 -8.73 5.52
CA TYR A 43 1.00 -8.64 4.07
C TYR A 43 -0.36 -8.68 3.38
N GLY A 44 -0.60 -7.72 2.49
CA GLY A 44 -1.87 -7.59 1.78
C GLY A 44 -1.68 -7.23 0.31
N VAL A 45 -2.81 -7.24 -0.42
CA VAL A 45 -2.86 -6.89 -1.84
C VAL A 45 -3.99 -5.89 -2.08
N ILE A 46 -3.70 -4.80 -2.79
CA ILE A 46 -4.66 -3.76 -3.17
C ILE A 46 -5.60 -4.30 -4.25
N GLN A 47 -6.85 -4.52 -3.89
CA GLN A 47 -7.90 -4.90 -4.85
C GLN A 47 -8.58 -3.67 -5.48
N GLU A 48 -8.80 -2.63 -4.68
CA GLU A 48 -9.45 -1.38 -5.08
C GLU A 48 -8.80 -0.17 -4.40
N ILE A 49 -8.78 0.97 -5.08
CA ILE A 49 -8.31 2.26 -4.53
C ILE A 49 -9.49 3.22 -4.56
N ILE A 50 -10.08 3.49 -3.40
CA ILE A 50 -11.20 4.42 -3.25
C ILE A 50 -10.70 5.87 -3.16
N GLU A 51 -9.67 6.12 -2.35
CA GLU A 51 -9.08 7.43 -2.15
C GLU A 51 -7.62 7.31 -1.71
N VAL A 52 -6.78 8.27 -2.12
CA VAL A 52 -5.40 8.42 -1.62
C VAL A 52 -5.21 9.86 -1.19
N ARG A 53 -4.94 10.08 0.10
CA ARG A 53 -4.59 11.39 0.65
C ARG A 53 -3.16 11.37 1.16
N TYR A 54 -2.43 12.43 0.87
CA TYR A 54 -1.16 12.73 1.50
C TYR A 54 -1.29 14.08 2.16
N SER A 55 -1.37 14.07 3.49
CA SER A 55 -1.53 15.28 4.31
C SER A 55 -0.28 16.16 4.34
N GLY A 56 0.82 15.75 3.72
CA GLY A 56 2.12 16.39 3.92
C GLY A 56 2.66 16.15 5.33
N TRP A 57 3.86 16.66 5.58
CA TRP A 57 4.34 16.97 6.93
C TRP A 57 3.80 18.36 7.33
N PRO A 58 3.55 18.64 8.62
CA PRO A 58 3.33 20.01 9.10
C PRO A 58 4.48 20.94 8.74
#